data_AF-A0A366JGI2-F1
#
_entry.id   AF-A0A366JGI2-F1
#
_cell.length_a   1.000
_cell.length_b   1.000
_cell.length_c   1.000
_cell.angle_alpha   90.00
_cell.angle_beta   90.00
_cell.angle_gamma   90.00
#
_symmetry.space_group_name_H-M   'P 1'
#
loop_
_entity.id
_entity.type
_entity.pdbx_description
1 polymer ?
#
loop_
_entity_poly.entity_id
_entity_poly.type
_entity_poly.pdbx_seq_one_letter_code
_entity_poly.pdbx_strand_id
1 'polypeptide(L)'
;MFKLFEAFGQKIEIIGTKSLFIALAIVYFWIGAMKFTAYEANGIAPLVSNSPALGWLYNYFSVRTFSSLLGILELLVGLLILSRFVSAKLSAVGAFLSCILFLTTLSFMFSTPDVFEPSLGFPALSVAPGQFLLKDLVLLGASVFALGESLKATRRGTFHETLEKRYPDAGK
;
A
#
# COMPACT_ATOMS: atom_id res chain seq x y z
N MET A 1 36.41 8.05 10.62
CA MET A 1 35.67 6.77 10.66
C MET A 1 34.17 7.00 10.91
N PHE A 2 33.77 7.67 12.01
CA PHE A 2 32.36 7.96 12.32
C PHE A 2 31.58 8.72 11.22
N LYS A 3 32.12 9.84 10.70
CA LYS A 3 31.50 10.61 9.60
C LYS A 3 31.31 9.83 8.30
N LEU A 4 32.14 8.82 8.04
CA LEU A 4 32.01 7.96 6.85
C LEU A 4 30.81 7.02 6.99
N PHE A 5 30.63 6.43 8.18
CA PHE A 5 29.47 5.58 8.48
C PHE A 5 28.16 6.37 8.42
N GLU A 6 28.13 7.61 8.93
CA GLU A 6 26.96 8.47 8.80
C GLU A 6 26.61 8.80 7.35
N ALA A 7 27.59 9.26 6.57
CA ALA A 7 27.38 9.61 5.16
C ALA A 7 26.95 8.38 4.32
N PHE A 8 27.51 7.20 4.62
CA PHE A 8 27.11 5.96 3.97
C PHE A 8 25.69 5.55 4.37
N GLY A 9 25.36 5.59 5.66
CA GLY A 9 24.02 5.28 6.17
C GLY A 9 22.93 6.14 5.52
N GLN A 10 23.16 7.46 5.41
CA GLN A 10 22.23 8.37 4.74
C GLN A 10 22.00 8.00 3.27
N LYS A 11 23.06 7.64 2.54
CA LYS A 11 22.92 7.20 1.14
C LYS A 11 22.08 5.94 1.01
N ILE A 12 22.30 4.96 1.89
CA ILE A 12 21.53 3.71 1.91
C ILE A 12 20.06 3.99 2.25
N GLU A 13 19.78 4.86 3.22
CA GLU A 13 18.40 5.25 3.59
C GLU A 13 17.66 5.94 2.42
N ILE A 14 18.34 6.81 1.67
CA ILE A 14 17.78 7.45 0.48
C ILE A 14 17.44 6.41 -0.59
N ILE A 15 18.35 5.47 -0.86
CA ILE A 15 18.13 4.39 -1.81
C ILE A 15 16.95 3.52 -1.35
N GLY A 16 16.97 3.09 -0.08
CA GLY A 16 15.90 2.27 0.51
C GLY A 16 14.53 2.94 0.44
N THR A 17 14.47 4.25 0.73
CA THR A 17 13.23 5.04 0.61
C THR A 17 12.71 5.02 -0.83
N LYS A 18 13.54 5.34 -1.83
CA LYS A 18 13.12 5.33 -3.24
C LYS A 18 12.69 3.95 -3.70
N SER A 19 13.46 2.92 -3.33
CA SER A 19 13.16 1.53 -3.65
C SER A 19 11.83 1.08 -3.05
N LEU A 20 11.50 1.52 -1.83
CA LEU A 20 10.21 1.21 -1.19
C LEU A 20 9.02 1.76 -1.99
N PHE A 21 9.08 3.01 -2.47
CA PHE A 21 8.01 3.58 -3.30
C PHE A 21 7.86 2.83 -4.63
N ILE A 22 8.99 2.48 -5.27
CA ILE A 22 8.99 1.71 -6.52
C ILE A 22 8.41 0.31 -6.28
N ALA A 23 8.85 -0.37 -5.21
CA ALA A 23 8.39 -1.71 -4.88
C ALA A 23 6.88 -1.73 -4.57
N LEU A 24 6.38 -0.78 -3.77
CA LEU A 24 4.94 -0.66 -3.51
C LEU A 24 4.15 -0.45 -4.81
N ALA A 25 4.61 0.45 -5.69
CA ALA A 25 3.96 0.68 -6.98
C ALA A 25 3.94 -0.58 -7.86
N ILE A 26 5.06 -1.31 -7.95
CA ILE A 26 5.15 -2.57 -8.70
C ILE A 26 4.18 -3.60 -8.13
N VAL A 27 4.12 -3.77 -6.81
CA VAL A 27 3.18 -4.69 -6.16
C VAL A 27 1.75 -4.33 -6.52
N TYR A 28 1.37 -3.06 -6.41
CA TYR A 28 0.04 -2.57 -6.78
C TYR A 28 -0.30 -2.81 -8.25
N PHE A 29 0.63 -2.55 -9.16
CA PHE A 29 0.43 -2.82 -10.58
C PHE A 29 0.23 -4.31 -10.86
N TRP A 30 0.99 -5.17 -10.19
CA TRP A 30 0.90 -6.61 -10.39
C TRP A 30 -0.41 -7.18 -9.85
N ILE A 31 -0.74 -6.89 -8.59
CA ILE A 31 -1.96 -7.40 -7.96
C ILE A 31 -3.21 -6.81 -8.64
N GLY A 32 -3.18 -5.51 -8.97
CA GLY A 32 -4.28 -4.81 -9.63
C GLY A 32 -4.52 -5.31 -11.05
N ALA A 33 -3.47 -5.59 -11.82
CA ALA A 33 -3.60 -6.19 -13.15
C ALA A 33 -4.17 -7.62 -13.07
N MET A 34 -3.78 -8.40 -12.06
CA MET A 34 -4.31 -9.75 -11.88
C MET A 34 -5.81 -9.78 -11.59
N LYS A 35 -6.38 -8.72 -10.98
CA LYS A 35 -7.83 -8.63 -10.68
C LYS A 35 -8.76 -8.70 -11.89
N PHE A 36 -8.24 -8.50 -13.09
CA PHE A 36 -8.99 -8.64 -14.34
C PHE A 36 -9.02 -10.10 -14.84
N THR A 37 -8.42 -11.05 -14.12
CA THR A 37 -8.45 -12.49 -14.45
C THR A 37 -9.55 -13.22 -13.69
N ALA A 38 -10.07 -14.31 -14.26
CA ALA A 38 -11.08 -15.13 -13.56
C ALA A 38 -10.46 -15.86 -12.37
N TYR A 39 -9.19 -16.25 -12.50
CA TYR A 39 -8.37 -16.83 -11.45
C TYR A 39 -8.37 -15.96 -10.19
N GLU A 40 -7.98 -14.69 -10.32
CA GLU A 40 -7.88 -13.79 -9.17
C GLU A 40 -9.24 -13.42 -8.59
N ALA A 41 -10.25 -13.22 -9.45
CA ALA A 41 -11.61 -12.91 -9.01
C ALA A 41 -12.18 -14.04 -8.13
N ASN A 42 -11.97 -15.30 -8.52
CA ASN A 42 -12.37 -16.46 -7.72
C ASN A 42 -11.48 -16.63 -6.47
N GLY A 43 -10.21 -16.26 -6.55
CA GLY A 43 -9.28 -16.34 -5.43
C GLY A 43 -9.65 -15.42 -4.26
N ILE A 44 -10.11 -14.19 -4.54
CA ILE A 44 -10.51 -13.25 -3.49
C ILE A 44 -11.95 -13.40 -3.01
N ALA A 45 -12.81 -14.08 -3.79
CA ALA A 45 -14.23 -14.17 -3.48
C ALA A 45 -14.51 -14.71 -2.06
N PRO A 46 -13.85 -15.78 -1.59
CA PRO A 46 -14.05 -16.29 -0.22
C PRO A 46 -13.62 -15.30 0.86
N LEU A 47 -12.59 -14.48 0.62
CA LEU A 47 -12.12 -13.48 1.59
C LEU A 47 -13.17 -12.37 1.75
N VAL A 48 -13.69 -11.90 0.62
CA VAL A 48 -14.67 -10.81 0.58
C VAL A 48 -16.03 -11.27 1.10
N SER A 49 -16.50 -12.46 0.72
CA SER A 49 -17.81 -12.97 1.13
C SER A 49 -17.93 -13.19 2.63
N ASN A 50 -16.82 -13.53 3.30
CA ASN A 50 -16.78 -13.71 4.75
C ASN A 50 -16.50 -12.40 5.50
N SER A 51 -16.24 -11.28 4.80
CA SER A 51 -15.94 -10.00 5.43
C SER A 51 -17.22 -9.24 5.81
N PRO A 52 -17.40 -8.83 7.09
CA PRO A 52 -18.52 -7.97 7.47
C PRO A 52 -18.51 -6.61 6.77
N ALA A 53 -17.32 -6.09 6.44
CA ALA A 53 -17.16 -4.77 5.85
C ALA A 53 -17.45 -4.76 4.34
N LEU A 54 -17.20 -5.86 3.63
CA LEU A 54 -17.25 -5.91 2.17
C LEU A 54 -18.22 -6.96 1.60
N GLY A 55 -18.58 -8.01 2.35
CA GLY A 55 -19.37 -9.13 1.82
C GLY A 55 -20.73 -8.72 1.28
N TRP A 56 -21.35 -7.69 1.86
CA TRP A 56 -22.62 -7.13 1.40
C TRP A 56 -22.55 -6.51 0.00
N LEU A 57 -21.36 -6.13 -0.49
CA LEU A 57 -21.18 -5.58 -1.84
C LEU A 57 -21.51 -6.62 -2.92
N TYR A 58 -21.40 -7.92 -2.63
CA TYR A 58 -21.82 -8.97 -3.57
C TYR A 58 -23.33 -9.07 -3.80
N ASN A 59 -24.14 -8.37 -3.00
CA ASN A 59 -25.58 -8.21 -3.31
C ASN A 59 -25.83 -7.23 -4.46
N TYR A 60 -24.88 -6.34 -4.73
CA TYR A 60 -24.99 -5.30 -5.76
C TYR A 60 -24.06 -5.54 -6.95
N PHE A 61 -22.91 -6.17 -6.70
CA PHE A 61 -21.88 -6.42 -7.71
C PHE A 61 -21.61 -7.91 -7.85
N SER A 62 -21.43 -8.36 -9.10
CA SER A 62 -20.88 -9.69 -9.33
C SER A 62 -19.44 -9.79 -8.79
N VAL A 63 -18.99 -11.00 -8.46
CA VAL A 63 -17.59 -11.29 -8.07
C VAL A 63 -16.62 -10.69 -9.10
N ARG A 64 -16.94 -10.83 -10.39
CA ARG A 64 -16.12 -10.32 -11.49
C ARG A 64 -16.06 -8.79 -11.52
N THR A 65 -17.21 -8.14 -11.35
CA THR A 65 -17.31 -6.68 -11.34
C THR A 65 -16.57 -6.10 -10.15
N PHE A 66 -16.80 -6.65 -8.94
CA PHE A 66 -16.10 -6.23 -7.73
C PHE A 66 -14.59 -6.39 -7.87
N SER A 67 -14.12 -7.55 -8.35
CA SER A 67 -12.68 -7.78 -8.60
C SER A 67 -12.13 -6.72 -9.55
N SER A 68 -12.81 -6.45 -10.66
CA SER A 68 -12.35 -5.46 -11.65
C SER A 68 -12.30 -4.04 -11.07
N LEU A 69 -13.28 -3.65 -10.25
CA LEU A 69 -13.29 -2.35 -9.57
C LEU A 69 -12.14 -2.23 -8.55
N LEU A 70 -11.90 -3.28 -7.77
CA LEU A 70 -10.76 -3.35 -6.88
C LEU A 70 -9.43 -3.25 -7.66
N GLY A 71 -9.33 -3.91 -8.82
CA GLY A 71 -8.18 -3.82 -9.71
C GLY A 71 -7.91 -2.40 -10.20
N ILE A 72 -8.94 -1.68 -10.65
CA ILE A 72 -8.81 -0.27 -11.04
C ILE A 72 -8.30 0.56 -9.85
N LEU A 73 -8.88 0.36 -8.66
CA LEU A 73 -8.46 1.07 -7.45
C LEU A 73 -6.98 0.79 -7.12
N GLU A 74 -6.56 -0.47 -7.13
CA GLU A 74 -5.17 -0.89 -6.88
C GLU A 74 -4.20 -0.27 -7.89
N LEU A 75 -4.53 -0.26 -9.18
CA LEU A 75 -3.72 0.39 -10.21
C LEU A 75 -3.61 1.91 -9.99
N LEU A 76 -4.70 2.57 -9.63
CA LEU A 76 -4.70 4.01 -9.32
C LEU A 76 -3.86 4.33 -8.08
N VAL A 77 -3.96 3.50 -7.03
CA VAL A 77 -3.12 3.64 -5.83
C VAL A 77 -1.65 3.47 -6.17
N GLY A 78 -1.29 2.47 -6.99
CA GLY A 78 0.07 2.29 -7.48
C GLY A 78 0.61 3.51 -8.24
N LEU A 79 -0.21 4.11 -9.11
CA LEU A 79 0.15 5.34 -9.83
C LEU A 79 0.34 6.52 -8.88
N LEU A 80 -0.56 6.70 -7.91
CA LEU A 80 -0.45 7.75 -6.91
C LEU A 80 0.81 7.59 -6.06
N ILE A 81 1.13 6.39 -5.59
CA ILE A 81 2.37 6.13 -4.83
C ILE A 81 3.61 6.42 -5.71
N LEU A 82 3.62 5.95 -6.96
CA LEU A 82 4.73 6.18 -7.88
C LEU A 82 4.91 7.68 -8.21
N SER A 83 3.83 8.46 -8.16
CA SER A 83 3.89 9.90 -8.34
C SER A 83 4.73 10.61 -7.27
N ARG A 84 5.24 9.91 -6.25
CA ARG A 84 6.19 10.45 -5.26
C ARG A 84 7.38 11.18 -5.89
N PHE A 85 7.83 10.75 -7.06
CA PHE A 85 8.96 11.35 -7.78
C PHE A 85 8.64 12.69 -8.46
N VAL A 86 7.35 13.03 -8.59
CA VAL A 86 6.89 14.29 -9.21
C VAL A 86 6.07 15.15 -8.24
N SER A 87 5.26 14.54 -7.37
CA SER A 87 4.40 15.22 -6.39
C SER A 87 4.26 14.41 -5.11
N ALA A 88 4.86 14.93 -4.03
CA ALA A 88 4.72 14.33 -2.70
C ALA A 88 3.26 14.35 -2.18
N LYS A 89 2.46 15.33 -2.62
CA LYS A 89 1.05 15.45 -2.20
C LYS A 89 0.19 14.34 -2.78
N LEU A 90 0.35 14.03 -4.07
CA LEU A 90 -0.37 12.93 -4.73
C LEU A 90 0.04 11.58 -4.14
N SER A 91 1.34 11.40 -3.88
CA SER A 91 1.86 10.24 -3.18
C SER A 91 1.27 10.04 -1.78
N ALA A 92 1.07 11.13 -1.02
CA ALA A 92 0.43 11.03 0.29
C ALA A 92 -1.00 10.49 0.19
N VAL A 93 -1.77 10.89 -0.83
CA VAL A 93 -3.12 10.34 -1.07
C VAL A 93 -3.05 8.85 -1.39
N GLY A 94 -2.15 8.44 -2.30
CA GLY A 94 -1.96 7.03 -2.63
C GLY A 94 -1.57 6.20 -1.41
N ALA A 95 -0.60 6.65 -0.63
CA ALA A 95 -0.14 5.96 0.57
C ALA A 95 -1.24 5.87 1.66
N PHE A 96 -2.09 6.90 1.79
CA PHE A 96 -3.24 6.85 2.70
C PHE A 96 -4.27 5.79 2.27
N LEU A 97 -4.64 5.77 0.99
CA LEU A 97 -5.54 4.73 0.45
C LEU A 97 -4.93 3.33 0.58
N SER A 98 -3.61 3.23 0.40
CA SER A 98 -2.84 1.99 0.60
C SER A 98 -2.95 1.47 2.03
N CYS A 99 -2.84 2.34 3.04
CA CYS A 99 -3.07 1.96 4.43
C CYS A 99 -4.47 1.37 4.64
N ILE A 100 -5.50 2.01 4.08
CA ILE A 100 -6.89 1.53 4.20
C ILE A 100 -7.03 0.15 3.55
N LEU A 101 -6.53 -0.02 2.32
CA LEU A 101 -6.60 -1.29 1.61
C LEU A 101 -5.95 -2.44 2.38
N PHE A 102 -4.70 -2.27 2.86
CA PHE A 102 -4.03 -3.33 3.61
C PHE A 102 -4.62 -3.56 5.00
N LEU A 103 -5.17 -2.53 5.66
CA LEU A 103 -5.96 -2.74 6.88
C LEU A 103 -7.21 -3.58 6.60
N THR A 104 -7.90 -3.30 5.49
CA THR A 104 -9.04 -4.12 5.06
C THR A 104 -8.61 -5.55 4.74
N THR A 105 -7.49 -5.76 4.02
CA THR A 105 -7.00 -7.11 3.74
C THR A 105 -6.60 -7.85 5.01
N LEU A 106 -5.89 -7.20 5.94
CA LEU A 106 -5.55 -7.82 7.23
C LEU A 106 -6.77 -8.12 8.09
N SER A 107 -7.87 -7.38 7.95
CA SER A 107 -9.13 -7.72 8.64
C SER A 107 -9.66 -9.10 8.26
N PHE A 108 -9.30 -9.61 7.06
CA PHE A 108 -9.66 -10.96 6.61
C PHE A 108 -9.02 -12.07 7.46
N MET A 109 -7.93 -11.78 8.19
CA MET A 109 -7.34 -12.73 9.16
C MET A 109 -8.34 -13.13 10.25
N PHE A 110 -9.29 -12.25 10.57
CA PHE A 110 -10.28 -12.48 11.61
C PHE A 110 -11.63 -12.93 11.06
N SER A 111 -11.96 -12.55 9.83
CA SER A 111 -13.27 -12.85 9.24
C SER A 111 -13.28 -14.11 8.38
N THR A 112 -12.14 -14.56 7.86
CA THR A 112 -12.09 -15.67 6.91
C THR A 112 -11.85 -17.00 7.63
N PRO A 113 -12.60 -18.07 7.30
CA PRO A 113 -12.28 -19.42 7.78
C PRO A 113 -10.91 -19.89 7.26
N ASP A 114 -10.36 -20.92 7.91
CA ASP A 114 -9.13 -21.62 7.50
C ASP A 114 -7.86 -20.76 7.43
N VAL A 115 -7.85 -19.56 8.03
CA VAL A 115 -6.65 -18.75 8.21
C VAL A 115 -5.60 -19.51 9.04
N PHE A 116 -6.05 -20.23 10.06
CA PHE A 116 -5.21 -21.11 10.85
C PHE A 116 -5.35 -22.55 10.37
N GLU A 117 -4.23 -23.26 10.30
CA GLU A 117 -4.17 -24.65 9.88
C GLU A 117 -4.99 -25.53 10.85
N PRO A 118 -6.09 -26.17 10.41
CA PRO A 118 -7.01 -26.86 11.31
C PRO A 118 -6.36 -27.98 12.13
N SER A 119 -5.34 -28.65 11.56
CA SER A 119 -4.62 -29.74 12.22
C SER A 119 -3.67 -29.27 13.33
N LEU A 120 -3.23 -28.01 13.30
CA LEU A 120 -2.25 -27.44 14.22
C LEU A 120 -2.84 -26.38 15.16
N GLY A 121 -3.95 -25.74 14.76
CA GLY A 121 -4.59 -24.67 15.52
C GLY A 121 -3.77 -23.37 15.57
N PHE A 122 -4.22 -22.41 16.37
CA PHE A 122 -3.48 -21.15 16.58
C PHE A 122 -2.15 -21.41 17.30
N PRO A 123 -1.00 -20.84 16.87
CA PRO A 123 -0.83 -19.79 15.84
C PRO A 123 -0.36 -20.28 14.45
N ALA A 124 -0.53 -21.56 14.11
CA ALA A 124 -0.08 -22.10 12.83
C ALA A 124 -0.97 -21.60 11.68
N LEU A 125 -0.38 -20.91 10.69
CA LEU A 125 -1.11 -20.36 9.55
C LEU A 125 -1.14 -21.35 8.37
N SER A 126 -2.31 -21.46 7.74
CA SER A 126 -2.45 -22.15 6.46
C SER A 126 -1.64 -21.44 5.36
N VAL A 127 -1.21 -22.18 4.34
CA VAL A 127 -0.49 -21.59 3.19
C VAL A 127 -1.37 -20.55 2.49
N ALA A 128 -2.66 -20.85 2.32
CA ALA A 128 -3.68 -19.91 1.91
C ALA A 128 -4.96 -20.17 2.71
N PRO A 129 -5.63 -19.12 3.24
CA PRO A 129 -5.30 -17.70 3.08
C PRO A 129 -4.29 -17.16 4.11
N GLY A 130 -3.92 -17.91 5.16
CA GLY A 130 -3.20 -17.37 6.33
C GLY A 130 -1.87 -16.68 6.02
N GLN A 131 -0.92 -17.39 5.42
CA GLN A 131 0.39 -16.83 5.07
C GLN A 131 0.30 -15.73 4.00
N PHE A 132 -0.66 -15.86 3.07
CA PHE A 132 -0.93 -14.84 2.06
C PHE A 132 -1.39 -13.51 2.68
N LEU A 133 -2.22 -13.54 3.72
CA LEU A 133 -2.66 -12.34 4.42
C LEU A 133 -1.58 -11.78 5.35
N LEU A 134 -0.75 -12.63 5.96
CA LEU A 134 0.28 -12.19 6.91
C LEU A 134 1.31 -11.26 6.27
N LYS A 135 1.73 -11.51 5.02
CA LYS A 135 2.69 -10.64 4.31
C LYS A 135 2.18 -9.21 4.13
N ASP A 136 0.86 -8.99 4.13
CA ASP A 136 0.28 -7.66 3.98
C ASP A 136 0.53 -6.79 5.21
N LEU A 137 0.94 -7.36 6.34
CA LEU A 137 1.42 -6.60 7.50
C LEU A 137 2.67 -5.77 7.14
N VAL A 138 3.57 -6.32 6.33
CA VAL A 138 4.75 -5.60 5.85
C VAL A 138 4.34 -4.49 4.89
N LEU A 139 3.38 -4.76 4.01
CA LEU A 139 2.87 -3.77 3.05
C LEU A 139 2.12 -2.63 3.75
N LEU A 140 1.39 -2.91 4.82
CA LEU A 140 0.80 -1.89 5.68
C LEU A 140 1.91 -1.03 6.32
N GLY A 141 2.94 -1.65 6.89
CA GLY A 141 4.08 -0.92 7.46
C GLY A 141 4.77 -0.01 6.43
N ALA A 142 4.99 -0.52 5.22
CA ALA A 142 5.54 0.26 4.11
C ALA A 142 4.60 1.40 3.68
N SER A 143 3.29 1.19 3.69
CA SER A 143 2.28 2.21 3.39
C SER A 143 2.28 3.35 4.41
N VAL A 144 2.34 3.01 5.71
CA VAL A 144 2.43 3.99 6.80
C VAL A 144 3.73 4.80 6.68
N PHE A 145 4.84 4.13 6.40
CA PHE A 145 6.12 4.81 6.14
C PHE A 145 6.02 5.77 4.95
N ALA A 146 5.50 5.29 3.81
CA ALA A 146 5.32 6.08 2.59
C ALA A 146 4.43 7.30 2.82
N LEU A 147 3.37 7.16 3.62
CA LEU A 147 2.48 8.26 3.99
C LEU A 147 3.22 9.31 4.82
N GLY A 148 3.91 8.89 5.88
CA GLY A 148 4.67 9.79 6.74
C GLY A 148 5.79 10.52 5.98
N GLU A 149 6.49 9.83 5.10
CA GLU A 149 7.54 10.41 4.25
C GLU A 149 6.95 11.43 3.26
N SER A 150 5.86 11.08 2.57
CA SER A 150 5.18 11.96 1.61
C SER A 150 4.63 13.23 2.26
N LEU A 151 4.06 13.13 3.47
CA LEU A 151 3.56 14.28 4.23
C LEU A 151 4.70 15.21 4.68
N LYS A 152 5.83 14.65 5.13
CA LYS A 152 7.03 15.43 5.46
C LYS A 152 7.58 16.17 4.23
N ALA A 153 7.65 15.50 3.09
CA ALA A 153 8.13 16.08 1.84
C ALA A 153 7.20 17.20 1.33
N THR A 154 5.89 17.02 1.43
CA THR A 154 4.89 18.05 1.06
C THR A 154 5.09 19.33 1.87
N ARG A 155 5.27 19.22 3.20
CA ARG A 155 5.52 20.39 4.06
C ARG A 155 6.80 21.15 3.69
N ARG A 156 7.86 20.44 3.30
CA ARG A 156 9.12 21.07 2.85
C ARG A 156 8.93 21.84 1.54
N GLY A 157 8.18 21.28 0.58
CA GLY A 157 7.84 21.94 -0.68
C GLY A 157 7.04 23.23 -0.46
N THR A 158 5.95 23.16 0.30
CA THR A 158 5.11 24.34 0.60
C THR A 158 5.87 25.45 1.33
N PHE A 159 6.77 25.09 2.25
CA PHE A 159 7.61 26.07 2.94
C PHE A 159 8.53 26.81 1.97
N HIS A 160 9.16 26.09 1.03
CA HIS A 160 10.05 26.69 0.04
C HIS A 160 9.30 27.63 -0.90
N GLU A 161 8.14 27.22 -1.43
CA GLU A 161 7.27 28.06 -2.26
C GLU A 161 6.80 29.33 -1.51
N THR A 162 6.50 29.21 -0.21
CA THR A 162 6.08 30.36 0.61
C THR A 162 7.23 31.34 0.84
N LEU A 163 8.45 30.85 1.07
CA LEU A 163 9.62 31.72 1.25
C LEU A 163 9.98 32.44 -0.06
N GLU A 164 9.97 31.75 -1.18
CA GLU A 164 10.24 32.34 -2.49
C GLU A 164 9.22 33.45 -2.81
N LYS A 165 7.94 33.21 -2.54
CA LYS A 165 6.88 34.21 -2.72
C LYS A 165 7.01 35.41 -1.77
N ARG A 166 7.50 35.20 -0.54
CA ARG A 166 7.59 36.23 0.50
C ARG A 166 8.90 37.02 0.44
N TYR A 167 9.96 36.42 -0.07
CA TYR A 167 11.31 37.00 -0.14
C TYR A 167 11.98 36.64 -1.48
N PRO A 168 11.54 37.24 -2.60
CA PRO A 168 12.03 36.89 -3.93
C PRO A 168 13.54 37.18 -4.14
N ASP A 169 14.15 38.03 -3.30
CA ASP A 169 15.57 38.38 -3.40
C ASP A 169 16.48 37.64 -2.41
N ALA A 170 15.97 36.72 -1.57
CA ALA A 170 16.78 36.01 -0.57
C ALA A 170 17.72 34.92 -1.15
N GLY A 171 17.68 34.69 -2.46
CA GLY A 171 18.50 33.71 -3.18
C GLY A 171 19.49 34.31 -4.19
N LYS A 172 19.69 35.63 -4.18
CA LYS A 172 20.74 36.31 -4.96
C LYS A 172 21.97 36.60 -4.11
#